data_AF-A0A445DHS3-F1
#
_entry.id   AF-A0A445DHS3-F1
#
_cell.length_a   1.000
_cell.length_b   1.000
_cell.length_c   1.000
_cell.angle_alpha   90.00
_cell.angle_beta   90.00
_cell.angle_gamma   90.00
#
_symmetry.space_group_name_H-M   'P 1'
#
loop_
_entity.id
_entity.type
_entity.pdbx_description
1 polymer ?
#
loop_
_entity_poly.entity_id
_entity_poly.type
_entity_poly.pdbx_seq_one_letter_code
_entity_poly.pdbx_strand_id
1 'polypeptide(L)' 'MPPPFDMISKMHPSREAWRLKVRVLRLWVVPSFGNHDVPNSMEMILLDEHCGKIQATVKKPLLNKLGII' A
#
# COMPACT_ATOMS: atom_id res chain seq x y z
N MET A 1 -6.42 -16.30 -21.16
CA MET A 1 -5.61 -16.32 -19.91
C MET A 1 -6.09 -15.17 -19.02
N PRO A 2 -6.16 -15.32 -17.70
CA PRO A 2 -6.44 -14.18 -16.82
C PRO A 2 -5.35 -13.12 -16.96
N PRO A 3 -5.66 -11.82 -16.77
CA PRO A 3 -4.66 -10.78 -16.75
C PRO A 3 -3.58 -11.08 -15.68
N PRO A 4 -2.31 -10.76 -15.94
CA PRO A 4 -1.24 -10.98 -14.97
C PRO A 4 -1.33 -10.03 -13.75
N PHE A 5 -2.11 -8.95 -13.85
CA PHE A 5 -2.31 -7.98 -12.79
C PHE A 5 -3.79 -7.58 -12.70
N ASP A 6 -4.26 -7.36 -11.48
CA ASP A 6 -5.59 -6.85 -11.19
C ASP A 6 -5.64 -5.31 -11.37
N MET A 7 -6.84 -4.78 -11.61
CA MET A 7 -7.12 -3.34 -11.63
C MET A 7 -7.64 -2.88 -10.27
N ILE A 8 -7.26 -1.68 -9.85
CA ILE A 8 -7.74 -1.10 -8.58
C ILE A 8 -9.27 -0.98 -8.57
N SER A 9 -9.87 -0.61 -9.70
CA SER A 9 -11.33 -0.45 -9.84
C SER A 9 -12.13 -1.75 -9.67
N LYS A 10 -11.46 -2.91 -9.67
CA LYS A 10 -12.09 -4.22 -9.46
C LYS A 10 -11.91 -4.74 -8.04
N MET A 11 -11.19 -4.00 -7.19
CA MET A 11 -10.96 -4.40 -5.80
C MET A 11 -12.28 -4.47 -5.03
N HIS A 12 -12.43 -5.54 -4.25
CA HIS A 12 -13.61 -5.80 -3.45
C HIS A 12 -13.23 -6.46 -2.11
N PRO A 13 -13.87 -6.10 -0.99
CA PRO A 13 -13.51 -6.64 0.33
C PRO A 13 -13.60 -8.15 0.48
N SER A 14 -14.43 -8.83 -0.32
CA SER A 14 -14.61 -10.29 -0.25
C SER A 14 -13.45 -11.10 -0.84
N ARG A 15 -12.49 -10.46 -1.51
CA ARG A 15 -11.30 -11.14 -2.07
C ARG A 15 -10.06 -10.66 -1.33
N GLU A 16 -9.32 -11.62 -0.79
CA GLU A 16 -8.19 -11.36 0.11
C GLU A 16 -6.86 -11.11 -0.61
N ALA A 17 -6.69 -11.67 -1.82
CA ALA A 17 -5.42 -11.62 -2.55
C ALA A 17 -5.53 -10.88 -3.90
N TRP A 18 -4.71 -9.85 -4.07
CA TRP A 18 -4.63 -9.02 -5.27
C TRP A 18 -3.19 -8.91 -5.75
N ARG A 19 -2.98 -8.91 -7.06
CA ARG A 19 -1.66 -8.69 -7.67
C ARG A 19 -1.72 -7.44 -8.52
N LEU A 20 -1.20 -6.32 -8.01
CA LEU A 20 -1.28 -5.02 -8.68
C LEU A 20 0.06 -4.66 -9.34
N LYS A 21 0.00 -3.97 -10.48
CA LYS A 21 1.13 -3.24 -11.07
C LYS A 21 0.84 -1.75 -10.97
N VAL A 22 1.60 -1.05 -10.13
CA VAL A 22 1.29 0.33 -9.73
C VAL A 22 2.53 1.21 -9.69
N ARG A 23 2.32 2.51 -9.81
CA ARG A 23 3.29 3.55 -9.47
C ARG A 23 2.97 4.11 -8.08
N VAL A 24 3.98 4.24 -7.23
CA VAL A 24 3.87 4.97 -5.96
C VAL A 24 3.88 6.46 -6.27
N LEU A 25 2.78 7.16 -5.96
CA LEU A 25 2.67 8.61 -6.16
C LEU A 25 3.16 9.40 -4.95
N ARG A 26 2.91 8.89 -3.74
CA ARG A 26 3.31 9.47 -2.47
C ARG A 26 3.62 8.35 -1.49
N LEU A 27 4.62 8.56 -0.64
CA LEU A 27 5.05 7.63 0.40
C LEU A 27 5.44 8.46 1.64
N TRP A 28 4.91 8.11 2.80
CA TRP A 28 5.29 8.75 4.05
C TRP A 28 5.16 7.80 5.24
N VAL A 29 5.97 8.04 6.26
CA VAL A 29 5.89 7.32 7.54
C VAL A 29 4.98 8.10 8.48
N VAL A 30 4.08 7.39 9.14
CA VAL A 30 3.24 7.92 10.22
C VAL A 30 3.85 7.48 11.55
N PRO A 31 4.20 8.43 12.45
CA PRO A 31 4.74 8.09 13.75
C PRO A 31 3.71 7.46 14.68
N SER A 32 4.20 6.83 15.75
CA SER A 32 3.38 6.30 16.83
C SER A 32 2.76 7.42 17.66
N PHE A 33 1.52 7.20 18.10
CA PHE A 33 0.85 8.16 18.98
C PHE A 33 1.63 8.27 20.30
N GLY A 34 2.01 9.49 20.68
CA GLY A 34 2.78 9.75 21.91
C GLY A 34 4.28 9.45 21.83
N ASN A 35 4.79 8.95 20.70
CA ASN A 35 6.23 8.79 20.48
C ASN A 35 6.57 8.97 18.98
N HIS A 36 7.08 10.16 18.65
CA HIS A 36 7.36 10.56 17.26
C HIS A 36 8.61 9.90 16.67
N ASP A 37 9.49 9.32 17.49
CA ASP A 37 10.71 8.64 17.04
C ASP A 37 10.43 7.22 16.55
N VAL A 38 9.24 6.68 16.85
CA VAL A 38 8.88 5.29 16.54
C VAL A 38 7.86 5.25 15.39
N PRO A 39 8.18 4.61 14.24
CA PRO A 39 7.22 4.46 13.15
C PRO A 39 6.04 3.55 13.54
N ASN A 40 4.83 3.96 13.16
CA ASN A 40 3.58 3.20 13.36
C ASN A 40 3.06 2.58 12.06
N SER A 41 3.11 3.33 10.97
CA SER A 41 2.77 2.82 9.65
C SER A 41 3.54 3.54 8.57
N MET A 42 3.52 2.95 7.39
CA MET A 42 3.89 3.60 6.15
C MET A 42 2.63 3.69 5.31
N GLU A 43 2.29 4.90 4.91
CA GLU A 43 1.15 5.18 4.06
C GLU A 43 1.65 5.47 2.65
N MET A 44 0.89 5.04 1.65
CA MET A 44 1.22 5.25 0.26
C MET A 44 -0.03 5.51 -0.57
N ILE A 45 0.12 6.36 -1.59
CA ILE A 45 -0.88 6.51 -2.66
C ILE A 45 -0.36 5.77 -3.89
N LEU A 46 -1.12 4.81 -4.38
CA LEU A 46 -0.78 3.96 -5.52
C LEU A 46 -1.67 4.32 -6.71
N LEU A 47 -1.11 4.26 -7.92
CA LEU A 47 -1.79 4.51 -9.18
C LEU A 47 -1.56 3.34 -10.14
N ASP A 48 -2.62 2.74 -10.67
CA ASP A 48 -2.52 1.73 -11.74
C ASP A 48 -2.48 2.36 -13.15
N GLU A 49 -2.32 1.52 -14.17
CA GLU A 49 -2.26 1.98 -15.58
C GLU A 49 -3.59 2.57 -16.09
N HIS A 50 -4.70 2.30 -15.42
CA HIS A 50 -6.03 2.79 -15.76
C HIS A 50 -6.41 4.05 -14.96
N CYS A 51 -5.41 4.71 -14.37
CA CYS A 51 -5.57 5.89 -13.53
C CYS A 51 -6.41 5.66 -12.25
N GLY A 52 -6.64 4.40 -11.86
CA GLY A 52 -7.23 4.05 -10.58
C GLY A 52 -6.26 4.40 -9.44
N LYS A 53 -6.78 5.04 -8.38
CA LYS A 53 -6.00 5.42 -7.20
C LYS A 53 -6.49 4.68 -5.97
N ILE A 54 -5.56 4.22 -5.15
CA ILE A 54 -5.86 3.64 -3.83
C ILE A 54 -4.84 4.11 -2.81
N GLN A 55 -5.29 4.35 -1.59
CA GLN A 55 -4.40 4.48 -0.44
C GLN A 55 -4.13 3.09 0.14
N ALA A 56 -2.87 2.79 0.40
CA ALA A 56 -2.46 1.57 1.09
C ALA A 56 -1.66 1.91 2.35
N THR A 57 -1.79 1.06 3.35
CA THR A 57 -1.11 1.19 4.63
C THR A 57 -0.33 -0.08 4.92
N VAL A 58 0.95 0.07 5.26
CA VAL A 58 1.77 -1.00 5.83
C VAL A 58 1.89 -0.74 7.32
N LYS A 59 1.41 -1.66 8.15
CA LYS A 59 1.44 -1.52 9.61
C LYS A 59 2.81 -1.88 10.19
N LYS A 60 3.13 -1.32 11.35
CA LYS A 60 4.39 -1.48 12.11
C LYS A 60 5.03 -2.88 12.03
N PRO A 61 4.31 -4.00 12.28
CA PRO A 61 4.93 -5.33 12.27
C PRO A 61 5.50 -5.76 10.91
N LEU A 62 5.07 -5.13 9.83
CA LEU A 62 5.46 -5.44 8.45
C LEU A 62 6.48 -4.47 7.88
N LEU A 63 6.79 -3.37 8.57
CA LEU A 63 7.70 -2.34 8.05
C LEU A 63 9.12 -2.89 7.84
N ASN A 64 9.64 -3.68 8.79
CA ASN A 64 10.96 -4.31 8.68
C ASN A 64 11.08 -5.24 7.46
N LYS A 65 9.96 -5.81 6.98
CA LYS A 65 9.96 -6.71 5.82
C LYS A 65 10.11 -5.96 4.49
N LEU A 66 9.86 -4.64 4.48
CA LEU A 66 10.01 -3.81 3.28
C LEU A 66 11.42 -3.24 3.12
N GLY A 67 12.29 -3.36 4.13
CA GLY A 67 13.66 -2.85 4.09
C GLY A 67 13.76 -1.33 4.02
N ILE A 68 12.71 -0.61 4.43
CA ILE A 68 12.64 0.87 4.39
C ILE A 68 12.97 1.48 5.77
N ILE A 69 12.99 0.66 6.82
CA ILE A 69 13.49 0.99 8.16
C ILE A 69 14.36 -0.14 8.70
#